data_AF-A0A937GDR1-F1
#
_entry.id   AF-A0A937GDR1-F1
#
_cell.length_a   1.000
_cell.length_b   1.000
_cell.length_c   1.000
_cell.angle_alpha   90.00
_cell.angle_beta   90.00
_cell.angle_gamma   90.00
#
_symmetry.space_group_name_H-M   'P 1'
#
loop_
_entity.id
_entity.type
_entity.pdbx_description
1 polymer ?
#
loop_
_entity_poly.entity_id
_entity_poly.type
_entity_poly.pdbx_seq_one_letter_code
_entity_poly.pdbx_strand_id
1 'polypeptide(L)'
;MSISERAMFGGIAFMCNGNMAVGIVRTRLMVRVGRDRWQEALLEPHVTEMDFTGRSMRGFMYVMPEGLVGGGLKTWVETGIRFAASLPPK
;
A
#
# COMPACT_ATOMS: atom_id res chain seq x y z
N MET A 1 -6.08 13.49 12.24
CA MET A 1 -5.73 12.28 11.45
C MET A 1 -5.79 11.10 12.40
N SER A 2 -6.62 10.10 12.11
CA SER A 2 -6.71 8.87 12.91
C SER A 2 -6.09 7.70 12.17
N ILE A 3 -5.43 6.82 12.92
CA ILE A 3 -4.89 5.55 12.44
C ILE A 3 -5.64 4.41 13.10
N SER A 4 -6.02 3.40 12.33
CA SER A 4 -6.59 2.16 12.85
C SER A 4 -6.08 0.95 12.08
N GLU A 5 -6.22 -0.22 12.68
CA GLU A 5 -5.79 -1.50 12.12
C GLU A 5 -6.99 -2.37 11.78
N ARG A 6 -6.89 -3.13 10.70
CA ARG A 6 -7.91 -4.10 10.28
C ARG A 6 -7.26 -5.38 9.77
N ALA A 7 -7.73 -6.53 10.26
CA ALA A 7 -7.39 -7.82 9.67
C ALA A 7 -8.05 -7.94 8.29
N MET A 8 -7.24 -8.04 7.23
CA MET A 8 -7.70 -8.21 5.86
C MET A 8 -6.59 -8.74 4.96
N PHE A 9 -6.97 -9.31 3.81
CA PHE A 9 -6.04 -9.84 2.81
C PHE A 9 -5.06 -10.88 3.38
N GLY A 10 -5.49 -11.67 4.37
CA GLY A 10 -4.63 -12.65 5.03
C GLY A 10 -3.49 -12.04 5.86
N GLY A 11 -3.59 -10.76 6.24
CA GLY A 11 -2.65 -10.05 7.07
C GLY A 11 -3.29 -8.86 7.78
N ILE A 12 -2.52 -7.79 7.97
CA ILE A 12 -2.98 -6.58 8.66
C ILE A 12 -2.91 -5.36 7.75
N ALA A 13 -3.95 -4.55 7.74
CA ALA A 13 -4.01 -3.29 7.04
C ALA A 13 -4.08 -2.12 8.02
N PHE A 14 -3.34 -1.07 7.72
CA PHE A 14 -3.37 0.21 8.43
C PHE A 14 -4.21 1.21 7.64
N MET A 15 -5.14 1.81 8.34
CA MET A 15 -6.13 2.75 7.81
C MET A 15 -5.76 4.16 8.28
N CYS A 16 -5.89 5.13 7.40
CA CYS A 16 -5.83 6.55 7.69
C CYS A 16 -7.21 7.16 7.44
N ASN A 17 -7.83 7.72 8.49
CA ASN A 17 -9.20 8.27 8.44
C ASN A 17 -10.21 7.29 7.79
N GLY A 18 -10.11 6.00 8.13
CA GLY A 18 -10.97 4.94 7.58
C GLY A 18 -10.62 4.48 6.15
N ASN A 19 -9.66 5.10 5.47
CA ASN A 19 -9.13 4.69 4.16
C ASN A 19 -7.85 3.88 4.31
N MET A 20 -7.73 2.75 3.63
CA MET A 20 -6.49 1.94 3.69
C MET A 20 -5.31 2.72 3.12
N ALA A 21 -4.21 2.77 3.87
CA ALA A 21 -2.95 3.39 3.47
C ALA A 21 -1.93 2.33 3.04
N VAL A 22 -1.62 1.41 3.95
CA VAL A 22 -0.70 0.30 3.74
C VAL A 22 -1.20 -0.97 4.42
N GLY A 23 -0.64 -2.11 4.08
CA GLY A 23 -0.86 -3.36 4.80
C GLY A 23 0.32 -4.30 4.67
N ILE A 24 0.35 -5.35 5.46
CA ILE A 24 1.40 -6.36 5.47
C ILE A 24 0.74 -7.70 5.15
N VAL A 25 1.20 -8.34 4.08
CA VAL A 25 0.74 -9.65 3.65
C VAL A 25 1.95 -10.56 3.50
N ARG A 26 2.05 -11.58 4.36
CA ARG A 26 3.26 -12.42 4.51
C ARG A 26 4.48 -11.52 4.79
N THR A 27 5.40 -11.41 3.84
CA THR A 27 6.63 -10.61 3.93
C THR A 27 6.58 -9.34 3.08
N ARG A 28 5.46 -9.05 2.41
CA ARG A 28 5.34 -7.95 1.46
C ARG A 28 4.55 -6.80 2.07
N LEU A 29 4.94 -5.57 1.71
CA LEU A 29 4.17 -4.38 2.03
C LEU A 29 3.17 -4.12 0.91
N MET A 30 1.88 -4.13 1.23
CA MET A 30 0.83 -3.62 0.37
C MET A 30 0.75 -2.09 0.52
N VAL A 31 0.71 -1.35 -0.59
CA VAL A 31 0.64 0.12 -0.58
C VAL A 31 -0.49 0.58 -1.49
N ARG A 32 -1.30 1.53 -1.01
CA ARG A 32 -2.32 2.20 -1.81
C ARG A 32 -1.75 3.49 -2.42
N VAL A 33 -1.61 3.53 -3.73
CA VAL A 33 -1.02 4.66 -4.46
C VAL A 33 -2.03 5.43 -5.33
N GLY A 34 -3.23 4.88 -5.50
CA GLY A 34 -4.23 5.42 -6.42
C GLY A 34 -3.97 5.04 -7.87
N ARG A 35 -4.99 5.13 -8.73
CA ARG A 35 -4.91 4.63 -10.11
C ARG A 35 -3.91 5.42 -10.97
N ASP A 36 -3.83 6.73 -10.75
CA ASP A 36 -3.05 7.63 -11.59
C ASP A 36 -1.54 7.40 -11.44
N ARG A 37 -1.09 7.08 -10.22
CA ARG A 37 0.32 6.81 -9.92
C ARG A 37 0.68 5.33 -10.01
N TRP A 38 -0.30 4.47 -10.26
CA TRP A 38 -0.11 3.02 -10.16
C TRP A 38 0.86 2.49 -11.21
N GLN A 39 0.70 2.90 -12.48
CA GLN A 39 1.56 2.42 -13.56
C GLN A 39 3.01 2.87 -13.39
N GLU A 40 3.22 4.12 -12.97
CA GLU A 40 4.56 4.65 -12.66
C GLU A 40 5.20 3.90 -11.49
N ALA A 41 4.45 3.69 -10.40
CA ALA A 41 4.97 2.99 -9.23
C ALA A 41 5.33 1.52 -9.52
N LEU A 42 4.69 0.87 -10.50
CA LEU A 42 5.06 -0.48 -10.94
C LEU A 42 6.39 -0.54 -11.70
N LEU A 43 6.94 0.59 -12.14
CA LEU A 43 8.27 0.66 -12.76
C LEU A 43 9.39 0.68 -11.72
N GLU A 44 9.07 0.91 -10.44
CA GLU A 44 10.05 0.95 -9.36
C GLU A 44 10.59 -0.46 -9.05
N PRO A 45 11.89 -0.58 -8.72
CA PRO A 45 12.47 -1.86 -8.34
C PRO A 45 11.71 -2.51 -7.19
N HIS A 46 11.54 -3.84 -7.27
CA HIS A 46 10.91 -4.65 -6.22
C HIS A 46 9.43 -4.35 -5.98
N VAL A 47 8.76 -3.67 -6.92
CA VAL A 47 7.31 -3.44 -6.88
C VAL A 47 6.60 -4.39 -7.84
N THR A 48 5.47 -4.95 -7.42
CA THR A 48 4.61 -5.79 -8.26
C THR A 48 3.15 -5.40 -8.10
N GLU A 49 2.33 -5.80 -9.07
CA GLU A 49 0.88 -5.66 -8.92
C GLU A 49 0.37 -6.41 -7.68
N MET A 50 -0.68 -5.86 -7.06
CA MET A 50 -1.41 -6.58 -6.03
C MET A 50 -2.51 -7.41 -6.70
N ASP A 51 -2.39 -8.73 -6.62
CA ASP A 51 -3.27 -9.71 -7.28
C ASP A 51 -4.03 -10.61 -6.29
N PHE A 52 -4.33 -10.11 -5.08
CA PHE A 52 -4.90 -10.92 -3.99
C PHE A 52 -6.19 -11.69 -4.36
N THR A 53 -6.99 -11.18 -5.30
CA THR A 53 -8.24 -11.79 -5.76
C THR A 53 -8.11 -12.61 -7.05
N GLY A 54 -6.87 -12.88 -7.50
CA GLY A 54 -6.59 -13.43 -8.83
C GLY A 54 -6.76 -12.41 -9.96
N ARG A 55 -7.06 -11.14 -9.62
CA ARG A 55 -7.10 -10.01 -10.55
C ARG A 55 -6.33 -8.84 -9.97
N SER A 56 -5.64 -8.12 -10.85
CA SER A 56 -4.89 -6.92 -10.50
C SER A 56 -5.79 -5.83 -9.93
N MET A 57 -5.49 -5.41 -8.69
CA MET A 57 -6.19 -4.34 -7.99
C MET A 57 -5.56 -2.99 -8.34
N ARG A 58 -5.99 -2.37 -9.44
CA ARG A 58 -5.46 -1.07 -9.88
C ARG A 58 -5.46 -0.04 -8.75
N GLY A 59 -4.32 0.60 -8.52
CA GLY A 59 -4.11 1.56 -7.44
C GLY A 59 -3.57 0.96 -6.14
N PHE A 60 -3.34 -0.35 -6.10
CA PHE A 60 -2.63 -1.05 -5.05
C PHE A 60 -1.49 -1.89 -5.61
N MET A 61 -0.42 -2.02 -4.84
CA MET A 61 0.78 -2.76 -5.24
C MET A 61 1.40 -3.46 -4.03
N TYR A 62 2.24 -4.44 -4.32
CA TYR A 62 3.16 -5.01 -3.33
C TYR A 62 4.57 -4.44 -3.52
N VAL A 63 5.24 -4.17 -2.41
CA VAL A 63 6.68 -3.93 -2.35
C VAL A 63 7.31 -5.13 -1.65
N MET A 64 8.27 -5.76 -2.32
CA MET A 64 9.02 -6.90 -1.80
C MET A 64 10.04 -6.44 -0.73
N PRO A 65 10.48 -7.31 0.19
CA PRO A 65 11.39 -6.95 1.29
C PRO A 65 12.62 -6.14 0.86
N GLU A 66 13.17 -6.44 -0.31
CA GLU A 66 14.35 -5.79 -0.88
C GLU A 66 14.10 -4.31 -1.17
N GLY A 67 12.86 -3.92 -1.51
CA GLY A 67 12.46 -2.53 -1.72
C GLY A 67 12.16 -1.76 -0.43
N LEU A 68 12.26 -2.39 0.74
CA LEU A 68 11.96 -1.79 2.04
C LEU A 68 13.21 -1.32 2.80
N VAL A 69 14.39 -1.77 2.38
CA VAL A 69 15.68 -1.44 3.01
C VAL A 69 16.07 0.02 2.77
N GLY A 70 17.05 0.53 3.51
CA GLY A 70 17.64 1.85 3.25
C GLY A 70 16.66 3.04 3.32
N GLY A 71 15.55 2.90 4.06
CA GLY A 71 14.51 3.92 4.17
C GLY A 71 13.31 3.72 3.24
N GLY A 72 13.34 2.71 2.36
CA GLY A 72 12.24 2.36 1.46
C GLY A 72 10.92 2.14 2.21
N LEU A 73 10.95 1.47 3.36
CA LEU A 73 9.77 1.29 4.20
C LEU A 73 9.09 2.63 4.56
N LYS A 74 9.87 3.62 5.01
CA LYS A 74 9.35 4.94 5.37
C LYS A 74 8.72 5.62 4.16
N THR A 75 9.43 5.63 3.03
CA THR A 75 8.94 6.22 1.77
C THR A 75 7.61 5.62 1.33
N TRP A 76 7.48 4.30 1.39
CA TRP A 76 6.26 3.61 0.96
C TRP A 76 5.09 3.80 1.92
N VAL A 77 5.35 3.80 3.23
CA VAL A 77 4.34 4.13 4.24
C VAL A 77 3.84 5.56 4.07
N GLU A 78 4.74 6.53 3.90
CA GLU A 78 4.36 7.92 3.67
C GLU A 78 3.58 8.11 2.38
N THR A 79 3.93 7.37 1.33
CA THR A 79 3.20 7.37 0.06
C THR A 79 1.76 6.88 0.25
N GLY A 80 1.58 5.73 0.92
CA GLY A 80 0.27 5.18 1.20
C GLY A 80 -0.58 6.09 2.09
N ILE A 81 0.04 6.68 3.13
CA ILE A 81 -0.60 7.64 4.02
C ILE A 81 -1.06 8.88 3.25
N ARG A 82 -0.20 9.46 2.41
CA ARG A 82 -0.49 10.68 1.63
C ARG A 82 -1.70 10.47 0.73
N PHE A 83 -1.77 9.32 0.06
CA PHE A 83 -2.92 9.00 -0.78
C PHE A 83 -4.18 8.73 0.04
N ALA A 84 -4.09 7.95 1.13
CA ALA A 84 -5.27 7.67 1.95
C ALA A 84 -5.84 8.93 2.61
N ALA A 85 -4.99 9.87 3.02
CA ALA A 85 -5.36 11.15 3.62
C ALA A 85 -5.97 12.15 2.63
N SER A 86 -5.73 12.00 1.32
CA SER A 86 -6.34 12.87 0.30
C SER A 86 -7.78 12.47 -0.05
N LEU A 87 -8.24 11.31 0.42
CA LEU A 87 -9.60 10.83 0.19
C LEU A 87 -10.56 11.33 1.28
N PRO A 88 -11.86 11.46 0.97
CA PRO A 88 -12.89 11.72 1.99
C PRO A 88 -12.80 10.68 3.12
N PRO A 89 -12.81 11.10 4.40
CA PRO A 89 -12.86 10.18 5.54
C PRO A 89 -14.04 9.22 5.47
N LYS A 90 -13.89 8.04 6.08
CA LYS A 90 -14.95 7.02 6.20
C LYS A 90 -15.38 6.81 7.64
#